data_AF-A0A2R6MC24-F1
#
_entry.id   AF-A0A2R6MC24-F1
#
_cell.length_a   1.000
_cell.length_b   1.000
_cell.length_c   1.000
_cell.angle_alpha   90.00
_cell.angle_beta   90.00
_cell.angle_gamma   90.00
#
_symmetry.space_group_name_H-M   'P 1'
#
loop_
_entity.id
_entity.type
_entity.pdbx_description
1 polymer ?
#
loop_
_entity_poly.entity_id
_entity_poly.type
_entity_poly.pdbx_seq_one_letter_code
_entity_poly.pdbx_strand_id
1 'polypeptide(L)'
;MSERELVEQLGDLEVGDRVRVTLSDGTTFGGQANPIDYVPEESLRVEVRPEDDPERYEIRSKYEDGWSEVRARGANMAGEATEWEDLGTVEDVERRENDEE
;
A
#
# COMPACT_ATOMS: atom_id res chain seq x y z
N MET A 1 10.52 -0.26 -11.04
CA MET A 1 9.98 -1.64 -11.04
C MET A 1 8.88 -1.75 -12.06
N SER A 2 8.57 -2.96 -12.52
CA SER A 2 7.34 -3.25 -13.24
C SER A 2 6.17 -3.46 -12.27
N GLU A 3 4.95 -3.21 -12.73
CA GLU A 3 3.71 -3.36 -11.95
C GLU A 3 3.57 -4.76 -11.38
N ARG A 4 3.97 -5.77 -12.15
CA ARG A 4 4.01 -7.16 -11.70
C ARG A 4 4.92 -7.36 -10.48
N GLU A 5 6.15 -6.83 -10.51
CA GLU A 5 7.12 -6.97 -9.41
C GLU A 5 6.59 -6.28 -8.14
N LEU A 6 5.94 -5.13 -8.32
CA LEU A 6 5.35 -4.38 -7.21
C LEU A 6 4.17 -5.13 -6.59
N VAL A 7 3.30 -5.72 -7.42
CA VAL A 7 2.17 -6.53 -6.96
C VAL A 7 2.65 -7.81 -6.27
N GLU A 8 3.66 -8.49 -6.81
CA GLU A 8 4.25 -9.69 -6.20
C GLU A 8 4.84 -9.36 -4.82
N GLN A 9 5.55 -8.24 -4.67
CA GLN A 9 6.05 -7.80 -3.35
C GLN A 9 4.94 -7.44 -2.35
N LEU A 10 3.92 -6.73 -2.80
CA LEU A 10 2.77 -6.36 -1.97
C LEU A 10 1.92 -7.57 -1.58
N GLY A 11 1.79 -8.56 -2.47
CA GLY A 11 1.06 -9.80 -2.23
C GLY A 11 1.78 -10.77 -1.28
N ASP A 12 3.09 -10.62 -1.15
CA ASP A 12 3.93 -11.38 -0.21
C ASP A 12 4.04 -10.70 1.17
N LEU A 13 3.42 -9.54 1.38
CA LEU A 13 3.37 -8.89 2.70
C LEU A 13 2.54 -9.69 3.70
N GLU A 14 3.00 -9.71 4.94
CA GLU A 14 2.27 -10.29 6.06
C GLU A 14 1.60 -9.20 6.92
N VAL A 15 0.58 -9.59 7.68
CA VAL A 15 -0.07 -8.67 8.62
C VAL A 15 0.94 -8.25 9.68
N GLY A 16 1.16 -6.93 9.80
CA GLY A 16 2.11 -6.35 10.75
C GLY A 16 3.49 -6.05 10.14
N ASP A 17 3.76 -6.44 8.90
CA ASP A 17 4.99 -6.06 8.21
C ASP A 17 5.12 -4.54 8.14
N ARG A 18 6.27 -4.01 8.54
CA ARG A 18 6.50 -2.57 8.46
C ARG A 18 6.96 -2.24 7.05
N VAL A 19 6.27 -1.32 6.39
CA VAL A 19 6.57 -0.92 5.02
C VAL A 19 6.78 0.57 4.90
N ARG A 20 7.62 0.97 3.95
CA ARG A 20 7.70 2.32 3.39
C ARG A 20 7.27 2.26 1.94
N VAL A 21 6.43 3.19 1.53
CA VAL A 21 5.88 3.29 0.18
C VAL A 21 6.33 4.62 -0.41
N THR A 22 6.80 4.58 -1.67
CA THR A 22 7.19 5.76 -2.44
C THR A 22 6.29 5.89 -3.65
N LEU A 23 5.74 7.09 -3.85
CA LEU A 23 4.91 7.44 -5.00
C LEU A 23 5.76 8.03 -6.12
N SER A 24 5.24 8.04 -7.34
CA SER A 24 5.95 8.56 -8.52
C SER A 24 6.28 10.06 -8.46
N ASP A 25 5.60 10.83 -7.59
CA ASP A 25 5.93 12.24 -7.32
C ASP A 25 7.05 12.41 -6.27
N GLY A 26 7.58 11.30 -5.73
CA GLY A 26 8.60 11.28 -4.68
C GLY A 26 8.05 11.40 -3.25
N THR A 27 6.72 11.50 -3.11
CA THR A 27 6.06 11.46 -1.79
C THR A 27 6.23 10.08 -1.17
N THR A 28 6.50 10.02 0.13
CA THR A 28 6.66 8.76 0.87
C THR A 28 5.77 8.71 2.09
N PHE A 29 5.26 7.51 2.40
CA PHE A 29 4.55 7.22 3.65
C PHE A 29 4.93 5.82 4.14
N GLY A 30 4.64 5.51 5.40
CA GLY A 30 4.98 4.22 5.96
C GLY A 30 4.10 3.84 7.13
N GLY A 31 4.14 2.56 7.49
CA GLY A 31 3.31 2.00 8.54
C GLY A 31 3.29 0.48 8.49
N GLN A 32 2.43 -0.11 9.32
CA GLN A 32 2.17 -1.54 9.30
C GLN A 32 1.26 -1.90 8.14
N ALA A 33 1.68 -2.87 7.35
CA ALA A 33 0.89 -3.47 6.29
C ALA A 33 -0.19 -4.38 6.88
N ASN A 34 -1.34 -4.34 6.24
CA ASN A 34 -2.48 -5.17 6.51
C ASN A 34 -3.06 -5.60 5.15
N PRO A 35 -2.58 -6.72 4.59
CA PRO A 35 -3.09 -7.27 3.34
C PRO A 35 -4.59 -7.55 3.48
N ILE A 36 -5.41 -6.91 2.66
CA ILE A 36 -6.87 -7.09 2.68
C ILE A 36 -7.27 -8.20 1.72
N ASP A 37 -6.72 -8.15 0.51
CA ASP A 37 -7.07 -9.05 -0.58
C ASP A 37 -5.87 -9.20 -1.53
N TYR A 38 -5.45 -10.43 -1.79
CA TYR A 38 -4.54 -10.75 -2.87
C TYR A 38 -5.04 -12.00 -3.56
N VAL A 39 -5.54 -11.82 -4.76
CA VAL A 39 -5.97 -12.91 -5.63
C VAL A 39 -5.10 -12.85 -6.88
N PRO A 40 -4.21 -13.85 -7.07
CA PRO A 40 -3.33 -13.89 -8.23
C PRO A 40 -4.13 -13.76 -9.52
N GLU A 41 -3.68 -12.88 -10.42
CA GLU A 41 -4.33 -12.62 -11.72
C GLU A 41 -5.76 -12.07 -11.62
N GLU A 42 -6.17 -11.50 -10.46
CA GLU A 42 -7.47 -10.84 -10.30
C GLU A 42 -7.36 -9.46 -9.61
N SER A 43 -6.87 -9.42 -8.37
CA SER A 43 -6.86 -8.19 -7.56
C SER A 43 -5.79 -8.17 -6.47
N LEU A 44 -5.36 -6.95 -6.13
CA LEU A 44 -4.53 -6.65 -4.98
C LEU A 44 -5.14 -5.48 -4.21
N ARG A 45 -5.22 -5.62 -2.89
CA ARG A 45 -5.58 -4.57 -1.95
C ARG A 45 -4.83 -4.76 -0.64
N VAL A 46 -4.02 -3.77 -0.30
CA VAL A 46 -3.24 -3.71 0.95
C VAL A 46 -3.57 -2.40 1.64
N GLU A 47 -3.78 -2.44 2.95
CA GLU A 47 -3.88 -1.25 3.78
C GLU A 47 -2.57 -1.03 4.52
N VAL A 48 -2.13 0.22 4.63
CA VAL A 48 -0.96 0.62 5.43
C VAL A 48 -1.42 1.58 6.50
N ARG A 49 -1.09 1.27 7.76
CA ARG A 49 -1.48 2.04 8.94
C ARG A 49 -0.23 2.56 9.67
N PRO A 50 -0.02 3.88 9.73
CA PRO A 50 0.93 4.47 10.65
C PRO A 50 0.60 4.09 12.11
N GLU A 51 1.63 4.03 12.96
CA GLU A 51 1.46 3.67 14.37
C GLU A 51 0.90 4.82 15.21
N ASP A 52 1.35 6.04 14.94
CA ASP A 52 1.05 7.22 15.75
C ASP A 52 0.09 8.21 15.06
N ASP A 53 -0.34 7.91 13.82
CA ASP A 53 -1.23 8.77 13.05
C ASP A 53 -2.58 8.11 12.76
N PRO A 54 -3.70 8.87 12.82
CA PRO A 54 -5.02 8.38 12.46
C PRO A 54 -5.20 8.19 10.95
N GLU A 55 -4.14 8.37 10.17
CA GLU A 55 -4.17 8.20 8.73
C GLU A 55 -4.27 6.72 8.34
N ARG A 56 -4.87 6.47 7.18
CA ARG A 56 -4.86 5.15 6.55
C ARG A 56 -4.56 5.31 5.09
N TYR A 57 -3.71 4.43 4.59
CA TYR A 57 -3.40 4.36 3.18
C TYR A 57 -3.91 3.03 2.62
N GLU A 58 -4.49 3.06 1.44
CA GLU A 58 -4.87 1.86 0.69
C GLU A 58 -4.11 1.84 -0.62
N ILE A 59 -3.42 0.73 -0.84
CA ILE A 59 -2.72 0.41 -2.08
C ILE A 59 -3.54 -0.64 -2.81
N ARG A 60 -3.81 -0.43 -4.10
CA ARG A 60 -4.61 -1.34 -4.89
C ARG A 60 -4.14 -1.45 -6.32
N SER A 61 -4.34 -2.63 -6.89
CA SER A 61 -4.24 -2.88 -8.32
C SER A 61 -5.26 -3.94 -8.74
N LYS A 62 -5.55 -3.99 -10.05
CA LYS A 62 -6.45 -4.94 -10.68
C LYS A 62 -5.76 -5.61 -11.85
N TYR A 63 -6.14 -6.83 -12.14
CA TYR A 63 -5.68 -7.55 -13.31
C TYR A 63 -6.72 -7.48 -14.43
N GLU A 64 -6.38 -6.77 -15.51
CA GLU A 64 -7.22 -6.60 -16.71
C GLU A 64 -6.31 -6.76 -17.95
N ASP A 65 -6.14 -7.99 -18.43
CA ASP A 65 -5.14 -8.38 -19.45
C ASP A 65 -3.67 -8.13 -19.02
N GLY A 66 -3.46 -7.90 -17.73
CA GLY A 66 -2.19 -7.54 -17.10
C GLY A 66 -2.45 -6.75 -15.80
N TRP A 67 -1.44 -6.62 -14.94
CA TRP A 67 -1.57 -5.77 -13.76
C TRP A 67 -1.66 -4.31 -14.18
N SER A 68 -2.70 -3.64 -13.71
CA SER A 68 -2.86 -2.19 -13.84
C SER A 68 -1.86 -1.45 -12.96
N GLU A 69 -1.70 -0.15 -13.21
CA GLU A 69 -0.93 0.74 -12.33
C GLU A 69 -1.34 0.57 -10.87
N VAL A 70 -0.35 0.41 -10.00
CA VAL A 70 -0.60 0.30 -8.57
C VAL A 70 -0.86 1.70 -8.03
N ARG A 71 -2.06 1.91 -7.47
CA ARG A 71 -2.52 3.21 -6.99
C ARG A 71 -2.59 3.23 -5.47
N ALA A 72 -2.20 4.36 -4.88
CA ALA A 72 -2.37 4.65 -3.47
C ALA A 72 -3.44 5.72 -3.25
N ARG A 73 -4.22 5.56 -2.18
CA ARG A 73 -5.13 6.59 -1.67
C ARG A 73 -5.03 6.69 -0.16
N GLY A 74 -5.25 7.88 0.39
CA GLY A 74 -5.14 8.18 1.82
C GLY A 74 -6.47 8.66 2.39
N ALA A 75 -6.69 8.45 3.68
CA ALA A 75 -7.81 9.03 4.42
C ALA A 75 -7.42 9.32 5.86
N ASN A 76 -7.91 10.42 6.42
CA ASN A 76 -7.78 10.75 7.84
C ASN A 76 -8.96 10.19 8.64
N MET A 77 -8.68 9.33 9.62
CA MET A 77 -9.71 8.68 10.44
C MET A 77 -10.06 9.42 11.74
N ALA A 78 -9.41 10.54 12.05
CA ALA A 78 -9.69 11.31 13.26
C ALA A 78 -10.89 12.27 13.12
N GLY A 79 -11.39 12.50 11.91
CA GLY A 79 -12.53 13.38 11.63
C GLY A 79 -13.90 12.68 11.60
N GLU A 80 -14.97 13.46 11.52
CA GLU A 80 -16.35 12.97 11.43
C GLU A 80 -16.73 12.45 10.03
N ALA A 81 -16.02 12.89 9.00
CA ALA A 81 -16.18 12.44 7.62
C ALA A 81 -14.85 11.85 7.13
N THR A 82 -14.83 10.54 6.87
CA THR A 82 -13.69 9.87 6.24
C THR A 82 -13.83 9.97 4.73
N GLU A 83 -13.02 10.84 4.13
CA GLU A 83 -12.89 10.94 2.67
C GLU A 83 -11.58 10.30 2.24
N TRP A 84 -11.65 9.50 1.18
CA TRP A 84 -10.47 8.88 0.57
C TRP A 84 -10.00 9.73 -0.59
N GLU A 85 -8.76 10.18 -0.53
CA GLU A 85 -8.10 11.02 -1.52
C GLU A 85 -7.07 10.21 -2.31
N ASP A 86 -7.05 10.35 -3.64
CA ASP A 86 -6.03 9.69 -4.47
C ASP A 86 -4.68 10.36 -4.23
N LEU A 87 -3.68 9.55 -3.86
CA LEU A 87 -2.32 10.03 -3.61
C LEU A 87 -1.43 9.85 -4.86
N GLY A 88 -1.81 8.95 -5.76
CA GLY A 88 -1.13 8.73 -7.04
C GLY A 88 -0.64 7.30 -7.23
N THR A 89 0.27 7.13 -8.19
CA THR A 89 0.86 5.84 -8.54
C THR A 89 2.01 5.50 -7.59
N VAL A 90 2.04 4.24 -7.14
CA VAL A 90 3.13 3.70 -6.32
C VAL A 90 4.28 3.32 -7.25
N GLU A 91 5.46 3.81 -6.92
CA GLU A 91 6.70 3.54 -7.64
C GLU A 91 7.53 2.45 -6.95
N ASP A 92 7.54 2.45 -5.61
CA ASP A 92 8.40 1.58 -4.81
C ASP A 92 7.77 1.22 -3.45
N VAL A 93 8.08 0.03 -2.95
CA VAL A 93 7.67 -0.46 -1.63
C VAL A 93 8.86 -1.17 -0.99
N GLU A 94 9.28 -0.69 0.18
CA GLU A 94 10.38 -1.25 0.95
C GLU A 94 9.84 -1.88 2.23
N ARG A 95 10.11 -3.18 2.46
CA ARG A 95 9.93 -3.78 3.79
C ARG A 95 11.02 -3.25 4.72
N ARG A 96 10.60 -2.77 5.87
CA ARG A 96 11.47 -2.41 6.99
C ARG A 96 11.52 -3.62 7.90
N GLU A 97 12.71 -4.18 8.09
CA GLU A 97 12.94 -5.17 9.13
C GLU A 97 12.55 -4.53 10.46
N ASN A 98 11.67 -5.19 11.22
CA ASN A 98 11.61 -4.94 12.64
C ASN A 98 12.94 -5.49 13.17
N ASP A 99 13.85 -4.61 13.60
CA ASP A 99 14.94 -5.01 14.49
C ASP A 99 14.25 -5.59 15.75
N GLU A 100 14.00 -6.90 15.73
CA GLU A 100 13.62 -7.67 16.91
C GLU A 100 14.84 -7.72 17.83
N GLU A 101 14.98 -6.76 18.74
CA GLU A 101 15.93 -6.83 19.86
C GLU A 101 15.46 -7.82 20.95
#